data_AF-A0A117EFF5-F1
#
_entry.id   AF-A0A117EFF5-F1
#
_cell.length_a   1.000
_cell.length_b   1.000
_cell.length_c   1.000
_cell.angle_alpha   90.00
_cell.angle_beta   90.00
_cell.angle_gamma   90.00
#
_symmetry.space_group_name_H-M   'P 1'
#
loop_
_entity.id
_entity.type
_entity.pdbx_description
1 polymer ?
#
loop_
_entity_poly.entity_id
_entity_poly.type
_entity_poly.pdbx_seq_one_letter_code
_entity_poly.pdbx_strand_id
1 'polypeptide(L)'
;MSALPKPHLIMTKTRTTGKDSGLPGARRIRSSRNDRPYHYMVHSPHFAYEEYAVHLGQYDRLSFYGPVGAEPVTVHMYDCRANSPEYDRKLEIDVPADGSCVLAVPPGYAHWFERLGTVTTRNDYSLHAPQDPASQWSPLDDNATYCVADMDRARPRAIANTVELPTAAQFLISKLVSRSWLGGATEQGVVASAEIGGELHRYFIDRDLAGQQPVLPASDLATVTAAVGSYQSIRDDSYGIGSNVENGLADTMVHDIPASWPQYFSAHPHLTLKLSPLLYDNPEMELQLIDRRADSPTFGASQILPFPQDSRVVLTIEPGVLMRARGSGTLHYRVEYEVHDSLGARLPELFVPVPADGSLPTFDAPGAALAGNVVRELAYQ
;
A
#
# COMPACT_ATOMS: atom_id res chain seq x y z
N MET A 1 -15.39 -24.29 18.41
CA MET A 1 -15.11 -23.07 17.63
C MET A 1 -13.69 -22.65 17.96
N SER A 2 -12.80 -22.47 16.98
CA SER A 2 -11.49 -21.86 17.28
C SER A 2 -11.72 -20.38 17.50
N ALA A 3 -11.45 -19.89 18.71
CA ALA A 3 -11.42 -18.46 18.97
C ALA A 3 -10.42 -17.80 18.00
N LEU A 4 -10.76 -16.62 17.47
CA LEU A 4 -9.82 -15.82 16.71
C LEU A 4 -8.55 -15.57 17.55
N PRO A 5 -7.36 -15.53 16.93
CA PRO A 5 -6.10 -15.34 17.63
C PRO A 5 -6.09 -14.03 18.41
N LYS A 6 -5.11 -13.86 19.30
CA LYS A 6 -4.86 -12.57 19.97
C LYS A 6 -4.07 -11.64 19.05
N PRO A 7 -4.06 -10.32 19.32
CA PRO A 7 -3.13 -9.41 18.67
C PRO A 7 -1.70 -9.88 18.85
N HIS A 8 -0.91 -9.82 17.79
CA HIS A 8 0.49 -10.25 17.81
C HIS A 8 1.30 -9.58 16.72
N LEU A 9 2.62 -9.52 16.93
CA LEU A 9 3.58 -9.06 15.93
C LEU A 9 4.06 -10.22 15.07
N ILE A 10 4.16 -9.96 13.77
CA ILE A 10 4.74 -10.86 12.77
C ILE A 10 5.96 -10.16 12.20
N MET A 11 7.13 -10.78 12.27
CA MET A 11 8.34 -10.23 11.65
C MET A 11 8.20 -10.26 10.13
N THR A 12 8.52 -9.15 9.47
CA THR A 12 8.51 -9.09 8.01
C THR A 12 9.69 -9.84 7.43
N LYS A 13 9.51 -10.35 6.20
CA LYS A 13 10.62 -10.93 5.44
C LYS A 13 11.17 -9.87 4.50
N THR A 14 12.48 -9.68 4.52
CA THR A 14 13.15 -8.74 3.60
C THR A 14 13.92 -9.49 2.52
N ARG A 15 13.77 -9.06 1.27
CA ARG A 15 14.65 -9.47 0.16
C ARG A 15 15.34 -8.24 -0.39
N THR A 16 16.67 -8.25 -0.42
CA THR A 16 17.47 -7.13 -0.94
C THR A 16 17.78 -7.35 -2.41
N THR A 17 17.71 -6.30 -3.22
CA THR A 17 18.22 -6.32 -4.60
C THR A 17 19.74 -6.53 -4.61
N GLY A 18 20.25 -7.16 -5.67
CA GLY A 18 21.68 -7.36 -5.84
C GLY A 18 22.45 -6.04 -5.92
N LYS A 19 23.74 -6.08 -5.56
CA LYS A 19 24.64 -4.92 -5.66
C LYS A 19 24.81 -4.42 -7.09
N ASP A 20 24.57 -5.30 -8.05
CA ASP A 20 24.72 -5.01 -9.48
C ASP A 20 23.40 -4.50 -10.11
N SER A 21 22.38 -4.15 -9.32
CA SER A 21 21.14 -3.54 -9.81
C SER A 21 21.28 -2.01 -9.92
N GLY A 22 20.49 -1.37 -10.78
CA GLY A 22 20.35 0.10 -10.82
C GLY A 22 19.59 0.72 -9.64
N LEU A 23 19.02 -0.12 -8.79
CA LEU A 23 18.51 0.20 -7.45
C LEU A 23 19.20 -0.70 -6.42
N PRO A 24 20.53 -0.60 -6.24
CA PRO A 24 21.29 -1.54 -5.43
C PRO A 24 20.92 -1.38 -3.96
N GLY A 25 20.76 -2.50 -3.24
CA GLY A 25 20.44 -2.47 -1.81
C GLY A 25 18.98 -2.13 -1.47
N ALA A 26 18.11 -1.92 -2.47
CA ALA A 26 16.67 -1.76 -2.25
C ALA A 26 16.11 -3.01 -1.57
N ARG A 27 15.46 -2.81 -0.42
CA ARG A 27 14.87 -3.86 0.41
C ARG A 27 13.40 -3.97 0.09
N ARG A 28 12.99 -5.10 -0.48
CA ARG A 28 11.58 -5.51 -0.57
C ARG A 28 11.13 -5.99 0.80
N ILE A 29 10.19 -5.27 1.39
CA ILE A 29 9.54 -5.65 2.65
C ILE A 29 8.30 -6.47 2.29
N ARG A 30 8.30 -7.74 2.69
CA ARG A 30 7.12 -8.61 2.59
C ARG A 30 6.42 -8.66 3.95
N SER A 31 5.41 -7.81 4.10
CA SER A 31 4.46 -7.80 5.21
C SER A 31 3.42 -8.92 5.10
N SER A 32 3.09 -9.33 3.87
CA SER A 32 2.12 -10.38 3.58
C SER A 32 2.51 -11.19 2.33
N ARG A 33 1.69 -12.19 1.98
CA ARG A 33 1.82 -12.90 0.70
C ARG A 33 1.25 -12.10 -0.48
N ASN A 34 0.74 -10.89 -0.23
CA ASN A 34 -0.08 -10.12 -1.18
C ASN A 34 -1.31 -10.92 -1.68
N ASP A 35 -1.76 -11.91 -0.90
CA ASP A 35 -2.94 -12.74 -1.18
C ASP A 35 -4.25 -12.11 -0.71
N ARG A 36 -4.15 -10.84 -0.32
CA ARG A 36 -5.18 -10.12 0.39
C ARG A 36 -5.28 -8.68 -0.13
N PRO A 37 -6.47 -8.08 0.00
CA PRO A 37 -6.68 -6.65 -0.13
C PRO A 37 -5.63 -5.84 0.62
N TYR A 38 -5.18 -4.74 0.03
CA TYR A 38 -4.34 -3.78 0.73
C TYR A 38 -4.73 -2.34 0.41
N HIS A 39 -4.37 -1.44 1.31
CA HIS A 39 -4.28 -0.02 1.06
C HIS A 39 -3.19 0.61 1.91
N TYR A 40 -2.84 1.86 1.60
CA TYR A 40 -1.98 2.66 2.45
C TYR A 40 -2.72 3.91 2.92
N MET A 41 -2.47 4.33 4.15
CA MET A 41 -2.86 5.62 4.69
C MET A 41 -1.59 6.44 4.89
N VAL A 42 -1.48 7.55 4.17
CA VAL A 42 -0.37 8.50 4.28
C VAL A 42 -0.83 9.63 5.20
N HIS A 43 -0.20 9.74 6.37
CA HIS A 43 -0.59 10.68 7.40
C HIS A 43 0.24 11.96 7.35
N SER A 44 -0.41 13.11 7.43
CA SER A 44 0.23 14.40 7.53
C SER A 44 0.97 14.56 8.86
N PRO A 45 1.86 15.57 9.00
CA PRO A 45 2.63 15.78 10.24
C PRO A 45 1.76 16.04 11.48
N HIS A 46 0.52 16.48 11.30
CA HIS A 46 -0.39 16.85 12.40
C HIS A 46 -1.48 15.80 12.65
N PHE A 47 -1.45 14.69 11.92
CA PHE A 47 -2.46 13.66 12.02
C PHE A 47 -2.44 12.97 13.39
N ALA A 48 -3.61 12.84 14.01
CA ALA A 48 -3.79 12.13 15.28
C ALA A 48 -5.21 11.56 15.40
N TYR A 49 -5.37 10.25 15.59
CA TYR A 49 -6.71 9.74 15.91
C TYR A 49 -7.16 10.19 17.29
N GLU A 50 -8.46 10.46 17.45
CA GLU A 50 -9.10 10.70 18.75
C GLU A 50 -10.11 9.60 19.07
N GLU A 51 -10.14 8.56 18.23
CA GLU A 51 -11.10 7.49 18.26
C GLU A 51 -10.43 6.11 18.17
N TYR A 52 -11.04 5.15 18.84
CA TYR A 52 -10.84 3.73 18.59
C TYR A 52 -11.72 3.30 17.41
N ALA A 53 -11.15 2.49 16.52
CA ALA A 53 -11.88 1.73 15.52
C ALA A 53 -12.13 0.29 16.02
N VAL A 54 -13.32 -0.24 15.77
CA VAL A 54 -13.70 -1.64 16.05
C VAL A 54 -14.23 -2.25 14.77
N HIS A 55 -13.49 -3.23 14.24
CA HIS A 55 -13.94 -4.03 13.11
C HIS A 55 -14.61 -5.33 13.55
N LEU A 56 -15.77 -5.67 12.97
CA LEU A 56 -16.44 -6.93 13.28
C LEU A 56 -15.97 -8.08 12.39
N GLY A 57 -15.55 -7.80 11.16
CA GLY A 57 -15.11 -8.77 10.17
C GLY A 57 -13.67 -8.59 9.68
N GLN A 58 -13.12 -7.39 9.74
CA GLN A 58 -11.80 -7.10 9.24
C GLN A 58 -10.74 -7.60 10.23
N TYR A 59 -9.87 -8.45 9.73
CA TYR A 59 -8.63 -8.83 10.37
C TYR A 59 -7.52 -8.01 9.74
N ASP A 60 -7.03 -7.02 10.47
CA ASP A 60 -5.99 -6.11 10.01
C ASP A 60 -4.59 -6.69 10.15
N ARG A 61 -3.72 -6.29 9.23
CA ARG A 61 -2.27 -6.54 9.32
C ARG A 61 -1.57 -5.25 8.94
N LEU A 62 -1.19 -4.51 9.97
CA LEU A 62 -0.71 -3.15 9.86
C LEU A 62 0.81 -3.13 9.87
N SER A 63 1.40 -2.52 8.86
CA SER A 63 2.83 -2.18 8.84
C SER A 63 2.98 -0.66 8.80
N PHE A 64 3.95 -0.13 9.53
CA PHE A 64 4.18 1.30 9.64
C PHE A 64 5.51 1.67 8.99
N TYR A 65 5.52 2.77 8.23
CA TYR A 65 6.69 3.28 7.50
C TYR A 65 6.82 4.77 7.73
N GLY A 66 7.83 5.20 8.47
CA GLY A 66 8.13 6.60 8.74
C GLY A 66 9.50 7.00 8.17
N PRO A 67 9.84 8.29 8.24
CA PRO A 67 11.16 8.77 7.90
C PRO A 67 12.24 8.15 8.80
N VAL A 68 13.51 8.27 8.38
CA VAL A 68 14.65 7.78 9.16
C VAL A 68 14.63 8.39 10.57
N GLY A 69 14.63 7.53 11.59
CA GLY A 69 14.59 7.95 12.99
C GLY A 69 13.19 8.22 13.54
N ALA A 70 12.11 7.91 12.80
CA ALA A 70 10.75 7.97 13.31
C ALA A 70 10.57 7.16 14.61
N GLU A 71 9.82 7.72 15.55
CA GLU A 71 9.45 7.02 16.77
C GLU A 71 8.53 5.82 16.47
N PRO A 72 8.54 4.77 17.31
CA PRO A 72 7.55 3.71 17.22
C PRO A 72 6.11 4.24 17.35
N VAL A 73 5.20 3.66 16.59
CA VAL A 73 3.75 3.89 16.71
C VAL A 73 3.27 3.16 17.95
N THR A 74 2.66 3.89 18.89
CA THR A 74 2.05 3.28 20.08
C THR A 74 0.62 2.88 19.76
N VAL A 75 0.30 1.60 19.94
CA VAL A 75 -1.01 1.04 19.64
C VAL A 75 -1.70 0.64 20.92
N HIS A 76 -2.87 1.23 21.15
CA HIS A 76 -3.75 0.91 22.26
C HIS A 76 -4.86 0.00 21.77
N MET A 77 -5.10 -1.11 22.46
CA MET A 77 -6.15 -2.06 22.09
C MET A 77 -6.99 -2.48 23.29
N TYR A 78 -8.28 -2.70 23.06
CA TYR A 78 -9.19 -3.36 23.99
C TYR A 78 -9.82 -4.59 23.35
N ASP A 79 -9.91 -5.69 24.09
CA ASP A 79 -10.73 -6.83 23.66
C ASP A 79 -12.21 -6.51 23.88
N CYS A 80 -12.93 -6.19 22.81
CA CYS A 80 -14.36 -5.88 22.84
C CYS A 80 -15.24 -7.10 22.58
N ARG A 81 -14.66 -8.30 22.41
CA ARG A 81 -15.42 -9.50 22.05
C ARG A 81 -16.24 -9.98 23.26
N ALA A 82 -17.56 -9.96 23.13
CA ALA A 82 -18.48 -10.26 24.24
C ALA A 82 -18.36 -11.70 24.76
N ASN A 83 -17.86 -12.61 23.93
CA ASN A 83 -17.61 -14.02 24.21
C ASN A 83 -16.14 -14.32 24.59
N SER A 84 -15.29 -13.30 24.69
CA SER A 84 -13.90 -13.48 25.11
C SER A 84 -13.79 -13.62 26.63
N PRO A 85 -12.99 -14.56 27.16
CA PRO A 85 -12.64 -14.60 28.58
C PRO A 85 -11.75 -13.42 29.00
N GLU A 86 -11.21 -12.67 28.04
CA GLU A 86 -10.37 -11.48 28.26
C GLU A 86 -11.09 -10.19 27.86
N TYR A 87 -12.43 -10.21 27.75
CA TYR A 87 -13.21 -9.00 27.49
C TYR A 87 -12.77 -7.84 28.41
N ASP A 88 -12.67 -6.64 27.83
CA ASP A 88 -12.22 -5.40 28.47
C ASP A 88 -10.72 -5.33 28.82
N ARG A 89 -9.94 -6.37 28.47
CA ARG A 89 -8.48 -6.32 28.65
C ARG A 89 -7.86 -5.26 27.75
N LYS A 90 -7.12 -4.32 28.35
CA LYS A 90 -6.22 -3.40 27.64
C LYS A 90 -4.93 -4.09 27.22
N LEU A 91 -4.47 -3.80 26.01
CA LEU A 91 -3.14 -4.09 25.51
C LEU A 91 -2.54 -2.80 24.96
N GLU A 92 -1.24 -2.61 25.17
CA GLU A 92 -0.49 -1.46 24.66
C GLU A 92 0.83 -1.98 24.10
N ILE A 93 1.18 -1.57 22.89
CA ILE A 93 2.37 -2.05 22.20
C ILE A 93 2.98 -0.96 21.34
N ASP A 94 4.30 -0.82 21.41
CA ASP A 94 5.07 0.01 20.49
C ASP A 94 5.48 -0.82 19.27
N VAL A 95 5.14 -0.32 18.08
CA VAL A 95 5.42 -0.98 16.80
C VAL A 95 6.39 -0.10 16.00
N PRO A 96 7.59 -0.59 15.65
CA PRO A 96 8.54 0.14 14.82
C PRO A 96 7.93 0.62 13.50
N ALA A 97 8.18 1.90 13.17
CA ALA A 97 7.76 2.53 11.91
C ALA A 97 8.77 2.33 10.77
N ASP A 98 9.46 1.19 10.71
CA ASP A 98 10.47 0.88 9.69
C ASP A 98 10.07 -0.30 8.78
N GLY A 99 8.84 -0.80 8.95
CA GLY A 99 8.32 -1.98 8.26
C GLY A 99 8.96 -3.30 8.69
N SER A 100 9.70 -3.36 9.79
CA SER A 100 10.33 -4.60 10.29
C SER A 100 9.32 -5.60 10.84
N CYS A 101 8.11 -5.15 11.18
CA CYS A 101 7.05 -6.00 11.70
C CYS A 101 5.67 -5.58 11.20
N VAL A 102 4.74 -6.49 11.39
CA VAL A 102 3.32 -6.37 11.07
C VAL A 102 2.54 -6.61 12.35
N LEU A 103 1.70 -5.67 12.74
CA LEU A 103 0.72 -5.85 13.81
C LEU A 103 -0.54 -6.52 13.25
N ALA A 104 -0.81 -7.74 13.66
CA ALA A 104 -2.04 -8.44 13.37
C ALA A 104 -3.12 -8.08 14.40
N VAL A 105 -4.21 -7.44 13.98
CA VAL A 105 -5.36 -7.09 14.83
C VAL A 105 -6.58 -7.93 14.41
N PRO A 106 -7.00 -8.89 15.23
CA PRO A 106 -8.17 -9.72 14.93
C PRO A 106 -9.50 -8.93 15.05
N PRO A 107 -10.56 -9.37 14.35
CA PRO A 107 -11.88 -8.77 14.49
C PRO A 107 -12.37 -8.77 15.95
N GLY A 108 -13.03 -7.68 16.34
CA GLY A 108 -13.57 -7.43 17.68
C GLY A 108 -12.58 -6.83 18.68
N TYR A 109 -11.36 -6.50 18.27
CA TYR A 109 -10.47 -5.63 19.04
C TYR A 109 -10.70 -4.18 18.65
N ALA A 110 -10.98 -3.34 19.64
CA ALA A 110 -10.86 -1.90 19.46
C ALA A 110 -9.39 -1.54 19.36
N HIS A 111 -9.01 -0.66 18.45
CA HIS A 111 -7.63 -0.17 18.34
C HIS A 111 -7.55 1.32 18.04
N TRP A 112 -6.57 1.98 18.64
CA TRP A 112 -6.25 3.40 18.50
C TRP A 112 -4.73 3.57 18.44
N PHE A 113 -4.26 4.57 17.70
CA PHE A 113 -2.84 4.79 17.42
C PHE A 113 -2.40 6.19 17.82
N GLU A 114 -1.25 6.26 18.47
CA GLU A 114 -0.51 7.50 18.69
C GLU A 114 0.73 7.56 17.79
N ARG A 115 1.25 8.77 17.58
CA ARG A 115 2.48 9.02 16.80
C ARG A 115 2.40 8.56 15.33
N LEU A 116 1.25 8.77 14.70
CA LEU A 116 1.09 8.52 13.26
C LEU A 116 1.52 9.67 12.35
N GLY A 117 1.77 10.87 12.90
CA GLY A 117 2.21 12.00 12.08
C GLY A 117 3.45 11.65 11.25
N THR A 118 3.40 11.92 9.93
CA THR A 118 4.43 11.54 8.93
C THR A 118 4.67 10.05 8.70
N VAL A 119 3.94 9.16 9.38
CA VAL A 119 4.01 7.72 9.19
C VAL A 119 3.00 7.31 8.13
N THR A 120 3.38 6.37 7.27
CA THR A 120 2.45 5.70 6.35
C THR A 120 2.10 4.33 6.88
N THR A 121 0.81 4.06 7.03
CA THR A 121 0.30 2.74 7.44
C THR A 121 -0.10 1.95 6.21
N ARG A 122 0.49 0.78 6.01
CA ARG A 122 -0.03 -0.24 5.08
C ARG A 122 -0.93 -1.18 5.87
N ASN A 123 -2.15 -1.42 5.37
CA ASN A 123 -3.03 -2.45 5.91
C ASN A 123 -3.24 -3.57 4.88
N ASP A 124 -2.82 -4.79 5.22
CA ASP A 124 -3.11 -6.02 4.47
C ASP A 124 -4.19 -6.84 5.19
N TYR A 125 -5.46 -6.72 4.82
CA TYR A 125 -6.56 -7.26 5.64
C TYR A 125 -7.24 -8.49 5.04
N SER A 126 -7.88 -9.29 5.90
CA SER A 126 -8.83 -10.33 5.48
C SER A 126 -10.19 -10.07 6.10
N LEU A 127 -11.25 -10.31 5.32
CA LEU A 127 -12.62 -10.16 5.76
C LEU A 127 -13.19 -11.49 6.25
N HIS A 128 -13.83 -11.45 7.41
CA HIS A 128 -14.56 -12.54 8.01
C HIS A 128 -16.05 -12.19 8.02
N ALA A 129 -16.87 -13.12 7.54
CA ALA A 129 -18.32 -13.05 7.61
C ALA A 129 -18.86 -13.63 8.92
N PRO A 130 -20.04 -13.19 9.35
CA PRO A 130 -20.75 -13.78 10.48
C PRO A 130 -21.05 -15.25 10.22
N GLN A 131 -21.11 -16.05 11.28
CA GLN A 131 -21.56 -17.44 11.16
C GLN A 131 -23.05 -17.53 10.80
N ASP A 132 -23.83 -16.56 11.29
CA ASP A 132 -25.25 -16.45 10.98
C ASP A 132 -25.43 -15.69 9.66
N PRO A 133 -25.91 -16.35 8.58
CA PRO A 133 -26.15 -15.69 7.30
C PRO A 133 -27.34 -14.71 7.34
N ALA A 134 -28.17 -14.72 8.39
CA ALA A 134 -29.24 -13.74 8.57
C ALA A 134 -28.77 -12.41 9.17
N SER A 135 -27.48 -12.32 9.55
CA SER A 135 -26.88 -11.08 10.02
C SER A 135 -26.97 -9.97 8.96
N GLN A 136 -27.23 -8.74 9.42
CA GLN A 136 -27.24 -7.55 8.57
C GLN A 136 -25.84 -6.98 8.31
N TRP A 137 -24.80 -7.67 8.77
CA TRP A 137 -23.41 -7.24 8.58
C TRP A 137 -23.09 -7.07 7.08
N SER A 138 -22.39 -5.98 6.77
CA SER A 138 -21.87 -5.69 5.44
C SER A 138 -20.36 -5.44 5.52
N PRO A 139 -19.55 -5.99 4.60
CA PRO A 139 -18.12 -5.68 4.56
C PRO A 139 -17.82 -4.22 4.18
N LEU A 140 -18.81 -3.47 3.68
CA LEU A 140 -18.69 -2.04 3.39
C LEU A 140 -19.00 -1.15 4.62
N ASP A 141 -19.56 -1.74 5.67
CA ASP A 141 -19.95 -1.07 6.91
C ASP A 141 -19.47 -1.91 8.11
N ASP A 142 -18.17 -2.21 8.10
CA ASP A 142 -17.52 -3.08 9.07
C ASP A 142 -16.73 -2.29 10.12
N ASN A 143 -16.98 -0.99 10.28
CA ASN A 143 -16.23 -0.15 11.21
C ASN A 143 -17.17 0.60 12.15
N ALA A 144 -17.00 0.40 13.45
CA ALA A 144 -17.60 1.23 14.48
C ALA A 144 -16.51 2.06 15.16
N THR A 145 -16.72 3.37 15.27
CA THR A 145 -15.77 4.27 15.94
C THR A 145 -16.32 4.76 17.27
N TYR A 146 -15.42 4.94 18.25
CA TYR A 146 -15.74 5.41 19.60
C TYR A 146 -14.64 6.36 20.04
N CYS A 147 -14.95 7.52 20.61
CA CYS A 147 -13.87 8.39 21.10
C CYS A 147 -13.09 7.73 22.24
N VAL A 148 -11.83 8.14 22.38
CA VAL A 148 -10.94 7.67 23.46
C VAL A 148 -11.57 7.88 24.83
N ALA A 149 -12.22 9.02 25.07
CA ALA A 149 -12.82 9.34 26.36
C ALA A 149 -14.01 8.42 26.73
N ASP A 150 -14.83 8.03 25.77
CA ASP A 150 -15.93 7.08 25.99
C ASP A 150 -15.40 5.68 26.19
N MET A 151 -14.42 5.30 25.36
CA MET A 151 -13.73 4.03 25.51
C MET A 151 -13.09 3.93 26.88
N ASP A 152 -12.50 4.97 27.46
CA ASP A 152 -11.94 4.93 28.82
C ASP A 152 -12.96 4.54 29.90
N ARG A 153 -14.26 4.84 29.68
CA ARG A 153 -15.35 4.58 30.62
C ARG A 153 -15.98 3.20 30.43
N ALA A 154 -16.28 2.82 29.19
CA ALA A 154 -16.99 1.58 28.88
C ALA A 154 -16.65 1.07 27.49
N ARG A 155 -16.42 -0.25 27.36
CA ARG A 155 -16.03 -0.87 26.09
C ARG A 155 -17.26 -1.51 25.45
N PRO A 156 -17.48 -1.34 24.14
CA PRO A 156 -18.59 -1.99 23.47
C PRO A 156 -18.45 -3.50 23.58
N ARG A 157 -19.59 -4.20 23.63
CA ARG A 157 -19.66 -5.67 23.56
C ARG A 157 -19.99 -6.06 22.13
N ALA A 158 -18.98 -6.52 21.40
CA ALA A 158 -19.08 -6.90 20.00
C ALA A 158 -19.08 -8.42 19.83
N ILE A 159 -19.78 -8.91 18.81
CA ILE A 159 -19.66 -10.30 18.34
C ILE A 159 -18.84 -10.27 17.06
N ALA A 160 -17.59 -10.72 17.15
CA ALA A 160 -16.69 -10.80 16.01
C ALA A 160 -17.13 -11.89 15.02
N ASN A 161 -17.06 -11.58 13.74
CA ASN A 161 -17.21 -12.52 12.65
C ASN A 161 -15.99 -13.45 12.60
N THR A 162 -16.22 -14.73 12.30
CA THR A 162 -15.17 -15.75 12.36
C THR A 162 -14.95 -16.51 11.05
N VAL A 163 -15.85 -16.38 10.07
CA VAL A 163 -15.80 -17.17 8.83
C VAL A 163 -15.00 -16.40 7.78
N GLU A 164 -13.72 -16.71 7.59
CA GLU A 164 -12.92 -16.04 6.56
C GLU A 164 -13.55 -16.21 5.17
N LEU A 165 -13.75 -15.11 4.45
CA LEU A 165 -14.28 -15.15 3.10
C LEU A 165 -13.26 -15.79 2.13
N PRO A 166 -13.72 -16.53 1.10
CA PRO A 166 -12.83 -17.09 0.09
C PRO A 166 -11.98 -16.02 -0.61
N THR A 167 -10.76 -16.35 -1.02
CA THR A 167 -9.81 -15.43 -1.67
C THR A 167 -10.43 -14.62 -2.82
N ALA A 168 -11.24 -15.25 -3.68
CA ALA A 168 -11.92 -14.55 -4.77
C ALA A 168 -12.87 -13.44 -4.28
N ALA A 169 -13.57 -13.65 -3.16
CA ALA A 169 -14.45 -12.66 -2.55
C ALA A 169 -13.67 -11.54 -1.86
N GLN A 170 -12.56 -11.86 -1.18
CA GLN A 170 -11.64 -10.86 -0.61
C GLN A 170 -11.24 -9.82 -1.67
N PHE A 171 -10.78 -10.31 -2.83
CA PHE A 171 -10.36 -9.44 -3.93
C PHE A 171 -11.50 -8.69 -4.61
N LEU A 172 -12.68 -9.30 -4.76
CA LEU A 172 -13.82 -8.60 -5.33
C LEU A 172 -14.18 -7.37 -4.49
N ILE A 173 -14.22 -7.52 -3.16
CA ILE A 173 -14.54 -6.43 -2.24
C ILE A 173 -13.45 -5.36 -2.28
N SER A 174 -12.17 -5.76 -2.28
CA SER A 174 -11.06 -4.82 -2.45
C SER A 174 -11.08 -4.03 -3.75
N LYS A 175 -11.49 -4.66 -4.85
CA LYS A 175 -11.69 -3.98 -6.13
C LYS A 175 -12.84 -2.97 -6.06
N LEU A 176 -13.92 -3.30 -5.36
CA LEU A 176 -15.03 -2.36 -5.14
C LEU A 176 -14.57 -1.14 -4.36
N VAL A 177 -13.81 -1.33 -3.28
CA VAL A 177 -13.21 -0.25 -2.47
C VAL A 177 -12.19 0.56 -3.30
N SER A 178 -11.31 -0.10 -4.04
CA SER A 178 -10.33 0.62 -4.89
C SER A 178 -11.01 1.40 -6.01
N ARG A 179 -12.10 0.88 -6.60
CA ARG A 179 -12.89 1.57 -7.62
C ARG A 179 -13.66 2.76 -7.06
N SER A 180 -14.12 2.69 -5.81
CA SER A 180 -14.72 3.88 -5.18
C SER A 180 -13.68 4.99 -5.03
N TRP A 181 -12.42 4.65 -4.75
CA TRP A 181 -11.30 5.62 -4.67
C TRP A 181 -10.88 6.18 -6.04
N LEU A 182 -11.16 5.48 -7.14
CA LEU A 182 -10.99 5.99 -8.51
C LEU A 182 -12.14 6.90 -8.98
N GLY A 183 -13.09 7.23 -8.10
CA GLY A 183 -14.29 8.01 -8.46
C GLY A 183 -15.32 7.24 -9.29
N GLY A 184 -15.25 5.91 -9.30
CA GLY A 184 -16.17 5.03 -10.02
C GLY A 184 -17.41 4.61 -9.23
N ALA A 185 -17.59 5.06 -7.99
CA ALA A 185 -18.79 4.81 -7.19
C ALA A 185 -19.67 6.07 -7.15
N THR A 186 -20.91 5.91 -7.60
CA THR A 186 -22.00 6.88 -7.71
C THR A 186 -22.57 7.30 -6.34
N GLU A 187 -22.89 8.59 -6.19
CA GLU A 187 -23.81 9.25 -5.22
C GLU A 187 -23.72 8.98 -3.70
N GLN A 188 -22.92 8.03 -3.21
CA GLN A 188 -22.74 7.78 -1.77
C GLN A 188 -21.32 8.17 -1.34
N GLY A 189 -21.04 9.47 -1.37
CA GLY A 189 -19.78 10.10 -0.93
C GLY A 189 -19.61 10.20 0.60
N VAL A 190 -20.21 9.28 1.36
CA VAL A 190 -20.05 9.16 2.81
C VAL A 190 -19.65 7.72 3.10
N VAL A 191 -18.41 7.48 3.57
CA VAL A 191 -17.96 6.12 3.94
C VAL A 191 -18.35 5.78 5.37
N ALA A 192 -18.51 6.78 6.23
CA ALA A 192 -19.11 6.59 7.53
C ALA A 192 -19.62 7.95 8.04
N SER A 193 -20.73 7.94 8.74
CA SER A 193 -21.09 9.01 9.66
C SER A 193 -21.06 8.42 11.07
N ALA A 194 -20.17 8.91 11.90
CA ALA A 194 -20.09 8.51 13.30
C ALA A 194 -20.57 9.69 14.16
N GLU A 195 -21.52 9.43 15.03
CA GLU A 195 -21.86 10.39 16.09
C GLU A 195 -20.91 10.12 17.26
N ILE A 196 -19.99 11.04 17.50
CA ILE A 196 -18.96 10.94 18.54
C ILE A 196 -19.18 12.09 19.50
N GLY A 197 -19.41 11.80 20.79
CA GLY A 197 -19.66 12.84 21.79
C GLY A 197 -20.86 13.75 21.52
N GLY A 198 -21.84 13.31 20.72
CA GLY A 198 -23.00 14.10 20.30
C GLY A 198 -22.76 15.00 19.07
N GLU A 199 -21.59 14.90 18.44
CA GLU A 199 -21.27 15.58 17.18
C GLU A 199 -21.24 14.56 16.02
N LEU A 200 -21.85 14.90 14.89
CA LEU A 200 -21.88 14.05 13.71
C LEU A 200 -20.63 14.27 12.86
N HIS A 201 -19.65 13.38 12.99
CA HIS A 201 -18.47 13.35 12.13
C HIS A 201 -18.81 12.62 10.83
N ARG A 202 -18.66 13.31 9.70
CA ARG A 202 -18.86 12.74 8.37
C ARG A 202 -17.49 12.52 7.72
N TYR A 203 -17.17 11.26 7.46
CA TYR A 203 -15.98 10.90 6.69
C TYR A 203 -16.36 10.95 5.20
N PHE A 204 -15.99 12.03 4.53
CA PHE A 204 -16.35 12.30 3.14
C PHE A 204 -15.42 11.57 2.17
N ILE A 205 -15.98 11.07 1.07
CA ILE A 205 -15.23 10.80 -0.17
C ILE A 205 -15.17 12.12 -0.92
N ASP A 206 -14.14 12.92 -0.68
CA ASP A 206 -13.82 14.02 -1.58
C ASP A 206 -12.60 13.65 -2.44
N ARG A 207 -12.82 13.52 -3.74
CA ARG A 207 -11.74 13.39 -4.73
C ARG A 207 -11.09 14.75 -4.98
N ASP A 208 -11.82 15.83 -4.72
CA ASP A 208 -11.42 17.21 -4.91
C ASP A 208 -11.42 17.91 -3.55
N LEU A 209 -10.41 17.63 -2.72
CA LEU A 209 -9.85 18.74 -1.96
C LEU A 209 -9.38 19.77 -2.99
N ALA A 210 -10.28 20.72 -3.25
CA ALA A 210 -10.14 21.81 -4.18
C ALA A 210 -8.89 22.61 -3.80
N GLY A 211 -7.79 22.38 -4.53
CA GLY A 211 -6.63 23.27 -4.42
C GLY A 211 -5.37 22.84 -5.17
N GLN A 212 -4.87 21.62 -4.95
CA GLN A 212 -3.51 21.26 -5.41
C GLN A 212 -3.45 19.82 -5.91
N GLN A 213 -3.81 19.66 -7.18
CA GLN A 213 -3.40 18.48 -7.95
C GLN A 213 -1.87 18.39 -7.88
N PRO A 214 -1.32 17.18 -7.67
CA PRO A 214 0.13 17.04 -7.60
C PRO A 214 0.76 17.42 -8.94
N VAL A 215 1.96 18.00 -8.86
CA VAL A 215 2.74 18.30 -10.06
C VAL A 215 3.23 16.98 -10.65
N LEU A 216 2.83 16.70 -11.90
CA LEU A 216 3.24 15.50 -12.62
C LEU A 216 4.55 15.75 -13.35
N PRO A 217 5.58 14.89 -13.16
CA PRO A 217 6.80 14.98 -13.98
C PRO A 217 6.48 14.67 -15.45
N ALA A 218 6.96 15.51 -16.36
CA ALA A 218 6.79 15.31 -17.80
C ALA A 218 7.91 14.44 -18.36
N SER A 219 7.54 13.38 -19.07
CA SER A 219 8.47 12.46 -19.74
C SER A 219 8.49 12.74 -21.25
N ASP A 220 9.69 12.77 -21.83
CA ASP A 220 9.88 12.79 -23.27
C ASP A 220 9.93 11.38 -23.86
N LEU A 221 10.05 10.35 -23.02
CA LEU A 221 10.03 8.94 -23.42
C LEU A 221 8.58 8.47 -23.57
N ALA A 222 8.23 7.92 -24.74
CA ALA A 222 6.88 7.38 -25.00
C ALA A 222 6.55 6.15 -24.13
N THR A 223 7.57 5.55 -23.51
CA THR A 223 7.51 4.39 -22.62
C THR A 223 7.38 4.77 -21.14
N VAL A 224 7.32 6.05 -20.80
CA VAL A 224 7.24 6.51 -19.42
C VAL A 224 6.16 7.59 -19.30
N THR A 225 5.25 7.41 -18.34
CA THR A 225 4.15 8.36 -18.10
C THR A 225 3.97 8.59 -16.60
N ALA A 226 3.46 9.77 -16.24
CA ALA A 226 3.08 10.08 -14.87
C ALA A 226 1.60 10.46 -14.82
N ALA A 227 0.90 9.97 -13.81
CA ALA A 227 -0.51 10.25 -13.60
C ALA A 227 -0.82 10.30 -12.10
N VAL A 228 -1.98 10.88 -11.76
CA VAL A 228 -2.53 10.76 -10.41
C VAL A 228 -3.18 9.38 -10.29
N GLY A 229 -2.76 8.61 -9.27
CA GLY A 229 -3.27 7.28 -9.00
C GLY A 229 -4.58 7.26 -8.22
N SER A 230 -4.98 6.07 -7.77
CA SER A 230 -6.14 5.86 -6.89
C SER A 230 -5.88 6.45 -5.49
N TYR A 231 -6.63 7.48 -5.10
CA TYR A 231 -6.53 8.05 -3.75
C TYR A 231 -7.86 8.60 -3.23
N GLN A 232 -7.96 8.77 -1.91
CA GLN A 232 -9.05 9.45 -1.24
C GLN A 232 -8.51 10.37 -0.15
N SER A 233 -9.09 11.56 0.02
CA SER A 233 -8.81 12.37 1.20
C SER A 233 -9.32 11.67 2.45
N ILE A 234 -8.62 11.86 3.56
CA ILE A 234 -9.12 11.56 4.90
C ILE A 234 -9.13 12.86 5.72
N ARG A 235 -8.53 12.90 6.91
CA ARG A 235 -8.46 14.07 7.80
C ARG A 235 -7.09 14.78 7.70
N ASP A 236 -7.03 16.07 8.05
CA ASP A 236 -5.79 16.84 8.21
C ASP A 236 -4.82 16.73 7.02
N ASP A 237 -5.30 16.92 5.78
CA ASP A 237 -4.53 16.77 4.54
C ASP A 237 -3.90 15.38 4.30
N SER A 238 -4.27 14.40 5.11
CA SER A 238 -3.86 13.01 4.96
C SER A 238 -4.74 12.33 3.91
N TYR A 239 -4.26 11.24 3.32
CA TYR A 239 -4.99 10.54 2.27
C TYR A 239 -4.72 9.04 2.27
N GLY A 240 -5.74 8.28 1.85
CA GLY A 240 -5.60 6.87 1.53
C GLY A 240 -5.19 6.68 0.07
N ILE A 241 -4.28 5.75 -0.22
CA ILE A 241 -3.92 5.35 -1.59
C ILE A 241 -4.23 3.88 -1.84
N GLY A 242 -4.89 3.61 -2.97
CA GLY A 242 -5.35 2.29 -3.39
C GLY A 242 -4.52 1.68 -4.51
N SER A 243 -4.92 0.50 -4.96
CA SER A 243 -4.26 -0.20 -6.08
C SER A 243 -4.46 0.55 -7.41
N ASN A 244 -3.41 0.59 -8.23
CA ASN A 244 -3.40 1.11 -9.61
C ASN A 244 -3.29 -0.01 -10.67
N VAL A 245 -3.29 -1.27 -10.23
CA VAL A 245 -3.26 -2.46 -11.09
C VAL A 245 -4.44 -3.40 -10.81
N GLU A 246 -4.91 -4.11 -11.84
CA GLU A 246 -6.07 -5.01 -11.71
C GLU A 246 -5.79 -6.27 -10.89
N ASN A 247 -4.53 -6.69 -10.82
CA ASN A 247 -4.12 -7.85 -10.04
C ASN A 247 -4.17 -7.57 -8.54
N GLY A 248 -4.09 -6.31 -8.10
CA GLY A 248 -4.12 -5.92 -6.70
C GLY A 248 -2.88 -6.34 -5.92
N LEU A 249 -1.72 -6.43 -6.57
CA LEU A 249 -0.43 -6.76 -5.94
C LEU A 249 0.43 -5.51 -5.81
N ALA A 250 0.98 -5.27 -4.61
CA ALA A 250 1.99 -4.26 -4.37
C ALA A 250 3.11 -4.77 -3.47
N ASP A 251 4.32 -4.39 -3.82
CA ASP A 251 5.48 -4.51 -2.95
C ASP A 251 5.82 -3.16 -2.33
N THR A 252 6.18 -3.18 -1.05
CA THR A 252 6.78 -2.03 -0.38
C THR A 252 8.29 -2.18 -0.42
N MET A 253 8.96 -1.15 -0.90
CA MET A 253 10.39 -1.11 -1.09
C MET A 253 11.00 0.03 -0.26
N VAL A 254 12.16 -0.23 0.33
CA VAL A 254 12.97 0.78 1.03
C VAL A 254 14.33 0.84 0.36
N HIS A 255 14.74 2.02 -0.09
CA HIS A 255 15.99 2.20 -0.83
C HIS A 255 16.78 3.38 -0.28
N ASP A 256 17.96 3.12 0.26
CA ASP A 256 18.94 4.15 0.60
C ASP A 256 19.57 4.65 -0.70
N ILE A 257 19.20 5.86 -1.09
CA ILE A 257 19.48 6.37 -2.43
C ILE A 257 20.94 6.85 -2.50
N PRO A 258 21.74 6.39 -3.48
CA PRO A 258 23.12 6.83 -3.63
C PRO A 258 23.19 8.25 -4.21
N ALA A 259 24.19 9.04 -3.77
CA ALA A 259 24.43 10.38 -4.32
C ALA A 259 24.94 10.36 -5.77
N SER A 260 25.67 9.31 -6.15
CA SER A 260 26.18 9.10 -7.50
C SER A 260 25.34 8.07 -8.27
N TRP A 261 25.29 8.20 -9.59
CA TRP A 261 24.67 7.18 -10.44
C TRP A 261 25.32 5.80 -10.23
N PRO A 262 24.53 4.76 -9.94
CA PRO A 262 25.00 3.38 -9.90
C PRO A 262 25.63 2.96 -11.25
N GLN A 263 26.60 2.04 -11.20
CA GLN A 263 27.26 1.50 -12.40
C GLN A 263 26.35 0.61 -13.24
N TYR A 264 25.18 0.23 -12.72
CA TYR A 264 24.22 -0.63 -13.38
C TYR A 264 22.88 0.08 -13.53
N PHE A 265 22.11 -0.36 -14.51
CA PHE A 265 20.68 -0.12 -14.63
C PHE A 265 19.92 -1.34 -14.12
N SER A 266 18.69 -1.12 -13.69
CA SER A 266 17.64 -2.13 -13.57
C SER A 266 16.83 -2.14 -14.86
N ALA A 267 16.54 -3.34 -15.38
CA ALA A 267 15.71 -3.56 -16.55
C ALA A 267 14.52 -4.44 -16.21
N HIS A 268 13.42 -4.22 -16.94
CA HIS A 268 12.13 -4.88 -16.75
C HIS A 268 11.57 -5.32 -18.11
N PRO A 269 12.07 -6.41 -18.72
CA PRO A 269 11.71 -6.77 -20.10
C PRO A 269 10.25 -7.24 -20.26
N HIS A 270 9.61 -7.66 -19.17
CA HIS A 270 8.27 -8.26 -19.19
C HIS A 270 7.30 -7.64 -18.17
N LEU A 271 7.69 -6.53 -17.54
CA LEU A 271 6.89 -5.88 -16.50
C LEU A 271 6.66 -4.42 -16.87
N THR A 272 5.41 -4.00 -16.87
CA THR A 272 5.07 -2.59 -16.72
C THR A 272 5.10 -2.29 -15.23
N LEU A 273 5.98 -1.39 -14.80
CA LEU A 273 6.08 -0.98 -13.40
C LEU A 273 5.26 0.27 -13.15
N LYS A 274 4.60 0.32 -12.00
CA LYS A 274 3.96 1.52 -11.46
C LYS A 274 4.59 1.84 -10.11
N LEU A 275 5.28 2.97 -10.06
CA LEU A 275 6.08 3.41 -8.92
C LEU A 275 5.45 4.64 -8.28
N SER A 276 5.28 4.62 -6.96
CA SER A 276 4.84 5.78 -6.18
C SER A 276 5.67 5.88 -4.91
N PRO A 277 6.09 7.09 -4.48
CA PRO A 277 6.65 7.26 -3.14
C PRO A 277 5.57 6.99 -2.07
N LEU A 278 5.96 6.75 -0.82
CA LEU A 278 5.02 6.33 0.23
C LEU A 278 4.91 7.26 1.43
N LEU A 279 5.87 8.13 1.72
CA LEU A 279 5.80 9.01 2.90
C LEU A 279 5.01 10.28 2.59
N TYR A 280 4.64 11.05 3.61
CA TYR A 280 4.07 12.39 3.37
C TYR A 280 5.11 13.32 2.75
N ASP A 281 6.29 13.39 3.37
CA ASP A 281 7.46 14.09 2.85
C ASP A 281 8.47 13.08 2.33
N ASN A 282 8.65 13.03 1.00
CA ASN A 282 9.61 12.11 0.37
C ASN A 282 10.90 12.83 -0.02
N PRO A 283 12.05 12.12 0.03
CA PRO A 283 13.32 12.70 -0.38
C PRO A 283 13.33 13.04 -1.87
N GLU A 284 14.12 14.06 -2.22
CA GLU A 284 14.45 14.35 -3.62
C GLU A 284 15.28 13.25 -4.26
N MET A 285 14.88 12.88 -5.46
CA MET A 285 15.43 11.76 -6.21
C MET A 285 15.27 12.02 -7.72
N GLU A 286 16.22 11.52 -8.48
CA GLU A 286 16.16 11.51 -9.93
C GLU A 286 16.29 10.07 -10.45
N LEU A 287 15.55 9.77 -11.51
CA LEU A 287 15.67 8.57 -12.29
C LEU A 287 16.36 8.88 -13.61
N GLN A 288 17.45 8.17 -13.91
CA GLN A 288 17.92 8.10 -15.27
C GLN A 288 17.23 6.93 -15.97
N LEU A 289 16.56 7.26 -17.06
CA LEU A 289 15.77 6.36 -17.88
C LEU A 289 16.37 6.29 -19.28
N ILE A 290 16.40 5.09 -19.86
CA ILE A 290 16.79 4.86 -21.25
C ILE A 290 15.78 3.91 -21.90
N ASP A 291 15.11 4.38 -22.93
CA ASP A 291 14.19 3.54 -23.69
C ASP A 291 14.98 2.59 -24.59
N ARG A 292 14.85 1.29 -24.34
CA ARG A 292 15.50 0.23 -25.12
C ARG A 292 14.50 -0.71 -25.78
N ARG A 293 13.23 -0.29 -25.89
CA ARG A 293 12.17 -1.05 -26.56
C ARG A 293 12.22 -0.81 -28.06
N ALA A 294 12.46 -1.86 -28.84
CA ALA A 294 12.81 -1.79 -30.27
C ALA A 294 11.74 -1.14 -31.15
N ASP A 295 10.47 -1.31 -30.80
CA ASP A 295 9.30 -0.74 -31.49
C ASP A 295 8.89 0.64 -30.96
N SER A 296 9.59 1.17 -29.94
CA SER A 296 9.29 2.48 -29.38
C SER A 296 9.74 3.62 -30.31
N PRO A 297 8.91 4.67 -30.52
CA PRO A 297 9.32 5.85 -31.27
C PRO A 297 10.46 6.63 -30.58
N THR A 298 10.69 6.38 -29.28
CA THR A 298 11.77 6.98 -28.48
C THR A 298 12.92 6.02 -28.24
N PHE A 299 13.04 4.94 -29.00
CA PHE A 299 14.12 3.97 -28.86
C PHE A 299 15.52 4.63 -28.85
N GLY A 300 16.30 4.32 -27.82
CA GLY A 300 17.64 4.86 -27.60
C GLY A 300 17.68 6.24 -26.93
N ALA A 301 16.54 6.93 -26.78
CA ALA A 301 16.50 8.18 -26.04
C ALA A 301 16.74 7.95 -24.55
N SER A 302 17.39 8.92 -23.91
CA SER A 302 17.63 8.93 -22.47
C SER A 302 17.09 10.22 -21.86
N GLN A 303 16.55 10.11 -20.66
CA GLN A 303 16.06 11.23 -19.88
C GLN A 303 16.50 11.08 -18.42
N ILE A 304 16.76 12.22 -17.76
CA ILE A 304 16.78 12.29 -16.30
C ILE A 304 15.46 12.91 -15.87
N LEU A 305 14.67 12.17 -15.12
CA LEU A 305 13.33 12.53 -14.68
C LEU A 305 13.33 12.67 -13.15
N PRO A 306 12.83 13.79 -12.57
CA PRO A 306 12.60 13.85 -11.13
C PRO A 306 11.58 12.79 -10.74
N PHE A 307 11.90 12.01 -9.71
CA PHE A 307 10.93 11.08 -9.13
C PHE A 307 9.87 11.87 -8.35
N PRO A 308 8.58 11.49 -8.40
CA PRO A 308 7.55 12.22 -7.68
C PRO A 308 7.84 12.27 -6.18
N GLN A 309 7.51 13.40 -5.55
CA GLN A 309 7.51 13.53 -4.09
C GLN A 309 6.13 13.28 -3.48
N ASP A 310 5.05 13.48 -4.24
CA ASP A 310 3.69 13.26 -3.78
C ASP A 310 3.28 11.80 -4.01
N SER A 311 2.86 11.10 -2.95
CA SER A 311 2.49 9.67 -3.00
C SER A 311 1.25 9.37 -3.85
N ARG A 312 0.47 10.39 -4.21
CA ARG A 312 -0.67 10.26 -5.12
C ARG A 312 -0.20 10.13 -6.57
N VAL A 313 1.03 10.50 -6.89
CA VAL A 313 1.59 10.37 -8.24
C VAL A 313 2.09 8.96 -8.49
N VAL A 314 1.76 8.42 -9.66
CA VAL A 314 2.18 7.12 -10.14
C VAL A 314 3.01 7.33 -11.40
N LEU A 315 4.28 6.94 -11.34
CA LEU A 315 5.15 6.85 -12.49
C LEU A 315 5.01 5.45 -13.11
N THR A 316 4.50 5.38 -14.33
CA THR A 316 4.38 4.14 -15.11
C THR A 316 5.59 4.03 -16.03
N ILE A 317 6.30 2.91 -15.95
CA ILE A 317 7.48 2.58 -16.76
C ILE A 317 7.16 1.30 -17.51
N GLU A 318 7.04 1.42 -18.83
CA GLU A 318 6.75 0.30 -19.73
C GLU A 318 7.93 -0.70 -19.82
N PRO A 319 7.69 -1.92 -20.32
CA PRO A 319 8.73 -2.91 -20.47
C PRO A 319 9.85 -2.45 -21.41
N GLY A 320 11.08 -2.86 -21.10
CA GLY A 320 12.24 -2.55 -21.92
C GLY A 320 12.86 -1.16 -21.68
N VAL A 321 12.46 -0.47 -20.62
CA VAL A 321 13.14 0.75 -20.14
C VAL A 321 14.21 0.38 -19.11
N LEU A 322 15.42 0.90 -19.30
CA LEU A 322 16.50 0.82 -18.32
C LEU A 322 16.35 1.96 -17.32
N MET A 323 16.51 1.68 -16.04
CA MET A 323 16.34 2.66 -14.96
C MET A 323 17.47 2.56 -13.93
N ARG A 324 18.00 3.70 -13.47
CA ARG A 324 18.80 3.78 -12.25
C ARG A 324 18.48 5.06 -11.50
N ALA A 325 18.73 5.08 -10.20
CA ALA A 325 18.39 6.21 -9.35
C ALA A 325 19.60 6.86 -8.70
N ARG A 326 19.50 8.17 -8.46
CA ARG A 326 20.37 8.90 -7.52
C ARG A 326 19.54 9.88 -6.71
N GLY A 327 20.11 10.37 -5.62
CA GLY A 327 19.45 11.31 -4.73
C GLY A 327 20.10 11.31 -3.36
N SER A 328 19.33 11.65 -2.35
CA SER A 328 19.79 11.64 -0.96
C SER A 328 18.72 11.13 -0.01
N GLY A 329 19.12 10.44 1.04
CA GLY A 329 18.20 9.88 2.04
C GLY A 329 17.64 8.51 1.66
N THR A 330 16.58 8.12 2.37
CA THR A 330 15.94 6.80 2.24
C THR A 330 14.55 6.95 1.65
N LEU A 331 14.33 6.34 0.50
CA LEU A 331 13.03 6.32 -0.16
C LEU A 331 12.23 5.10 0.29
N HIS A 332 11.01 5.35 0.76
CA HIS A 332 9.96 4.33 0.85
C HIS A 332 9.07 4.47 -0.37
N TYR A 333 8.92 3.40 -1.14
CA TYR A 333 8.11 3.44 -2.36
C TYR A 333 7.33 2.14 -2.56
N ARG A 334 6.18 2.29 -3.20
CA ARG A 334 5.31 1.21 -3.64
C ARG A 334 5.68 0.83 -5.07
N VAL A 335 5.79 -0.47 -5.30
CA VAL A 335 5.90 -1.05 -6.64
C VAL A 335 4.70 -1.92 -6.91
N GLU A 336 3.92 -1.51 -7.88
CA GLU A 336 2.89 -2.32 -8.52
C GLU A 336 3.37 -2.71 -9.91
N TYR A 337 2.87 -3.81 -10.46
CA TYR A 337 3.32 -4.26 -11.76
C TYR A 337 2.23 -5.01 -12.53
N GLU A 338 2.27 -4.86 -13.84
CA GLU A 338 1.53 -5.69 -14.80
C GLU A 338 2.54 -6.63 -15.48
N VAL A 339 2.15 -7.89 -15.68
CA VAL A 339 3.02 -8.90 -16.29
C VAL A 339 2.60 -9.07 -17.75
N HIS A 340 3.54 -8.92 -18.66
CA HIS A 340 3.34 -9.21 -20.07
C HIS A 340 3.78 -10.63 -20.36
N ASP A 341 3.14 -11.28 -21.35
CA ASP A 341 3.41 -12.66 -21.74
C ASP A 341 4.93 -12.91 -21.82
N SER A 342 5.43 -13.59 -20.80
CA SER A 342 6.80 -14.09 -20.73
C SER A 342 6.69 -15.59 -21.00
N LEU A 343 7.50 -16.10 -21.91
CA LEU A 343 7.49 -17.48 -22.43
C LEU A 343 7.71 -18.61 -21.38
N GLY A 344 7.43 -18.40 -20.09
CA GLY A 344 7.60 -19.36 -19.01
C GLY A 344 6.59 -19.23 -17.86
N ALA A 345 6.37 -20.33 -17.14
CA ALA A 345 5.39 -20.47 -16.06
C ALA A 345 5.84 -19.84 -14.71
N ARG A 346 6.58 -18.73 -14.71
CA ARG A 346 7.06 -18.06 -13.50
C ARG A 346 6.96 -16.55 -13.63
N LEU A 347 6.74 -15.85 -12.52
CA LEU A 347 6.84 -14.40 -12.51
C LEU A 347 8.26 -13.96 -12.90
N PRO A 348 8.39 -12.96 -13.80
CA PRO A 348 9.69 -12.41 -14.15
C PRO A 348 10.34 -11.74 -12.94
N GLU A 349 11.67 -11.65 -12.97
CA GLU A 349 12.39 -10.95 -11.92
C GLU A 349 12.05 -9.46 -11.93
N LEU A 350 11.85 -8.91 -10.73
CA LEU A 350 11.41 -7.54 -10.57
C LEU A 350 12.49 -6.53 -10.92
N PHE A 351 13.79 -6.89 -10.85
CA PHE A 351 14.92 -6.04 -11.25
C PHE A 351 16.03 -6.89 -11.89
N VAL A 352 16.25 -6.73 -13.20
CA VAL A 352 17.34 -7.40 -13.91
C VAL A 352 18.52 -6.42 -14.06
N PRO A 353 19.73 -6.74 -13.57
CA PRO A 353 20.88 -5.86 -13.64
C PRO A 353 21.47 -5.74 -15.06
N VAL A 354 21.82 -4.52 -15.50
CA VAL A 354 22.45 -4.24 -16.80
C VAL A 354 23.63 -3.26 -16.61
N PRO A 355 24.89 -3.62 -16.95
CA PRO A 355 26.04 -2.72 -16.82
C PRO A 355 25.89 -1.44 -17.67
N ALA A 356 26.28 -0.29 -17.13
CA ALA A 356 26.17 0.99 -17.82
C ALA A 356 27.32 1.26 -18.81
N ASP A 357 28.44 0.55 -18.69
CA ASP A 357 29.66 0.70 -19.50
C ASP A 357 29.75 -0.31 -20.68
N GLY A 358 28.69 -1.08 -20.91
CA GLY A 358 28.60 -2.08 -21.97
C GLY A 358 27.64 -1.72 -23.10
N SER A 359 27.50 -2.64 -24.05
CA SER A 359 26.44 -2.57 -25.06
C SER A 359 25.08 -2.74 -24.37
N LEU A 360 24.26 -1.69 -24.38
CA LEU A 360 22.93 -1.73 -23.80
C LEU A 360 22.05 -2.70 -24.60
N PRO A 361 21.28 -3.58 -23.93
CA PRO A 361 20.41 -4.54 -24.59
C PRO A 361 19.33 -3.81 -25.40
N THR A 362 18.77 -4.54 -26.36
CA THR A 362 17.54 -4.16 -27.04
C THR A 362 16.47 -5.15 -26.60
N PHE A 363 15.27 -4.65 -26.30
CA PHE A 363 14.13 -5.47 -25.90
C PHE A 363 13.07 -5.45 -26.99
N ASP A 364 12.47 -6.61 -27.24
CA ASP A 364 11.32 -6.71 -28.12
C ASP A 364 10.09 -6.05 -27.48
N ALA A 365 9.09 -5.77 -28.33
CA ALA A 365 7.78 -5.32 -27.85
C ALA A 365 7.22 -6.33 -26.84
N PRO A 366 6.67 -5.87 -25.70
CA PRO A 366 6.05 -6.78 -24.78
C PRO A 366 4.81 -7.42 -25.43
N GLY A 367 4.55 -8.69 -25.10
CA GLY A 367 3.31 -9.35 -25.45
C GLY A 367 2.09 -8.73 -24.74
N ALA A 368 0.92 -9.33 -24.92
CA ALA A 368 -0.27 -8.92 -24.20
C ALA A 368 -0.07 -9.01 -22.67
N ALA A 369 -0.66 -8.07 -21.94
CA ALA A 369 -0.71 -8.15 -20.48
C ALA A 369 -1.52 -9.38 -20.06
N LEU A 370 -0.97 -10.15 -19.13
CA LEU A 370 -1.65 -11.28 -18.52
C LEU A 370 -2.83 -10.80 -17.67
N ALA A 371 -3.92 -11.58 -17.69
CA ALA A 371 -5.07 -11.28 -16.86
C ALA A 371 -4.68 -11.27 -15.37
N GLY A 372 -5.20 -10.29 -14.61
CA GLY A 372 -4.75 -10.07 -13.22
C GLY A 372 -4.98 -11.25 -12.28
N ASN A 373 -5.97 -12.12 -12.54
CA ASN A 373 -6.15 -13.37 -11.81
C ASN A 373 -5.03 -14.38 -12.08
N VAL A 374 -4.52 -14.47 -13.31
CA VAL A 374 -3.38 -15.34 -13.65
C VAL A 374 -2.11 -14.86 -12.95
N VAL A 375 -1.85 -13.54 -12.98
CA VAL A 375 -0.70 -12.95 -12.30
C VAL A 375 -0.72 -13.25 -10.79
N ARG A 376 -1.90 -13.20 -10.16
CA ARG A 376 -2.07 -13.58 -8.75
C ARG A 376 -1.72 -15.04 -8.49
N GLU A 377 -2.27 -15.97 -9.28
CA GLU A 377 -1.96 -17.39 -9.12
C GLU A 377 -0.45 -17.65 -9.26
N LEU A 378 0.21 -16.98 -10.22
CA LEU A 378 1.68 -17.06 -10.39
C LEU A 378 2.46 -16.43 -9.23
N ALA A 379 1.90 -15.44 -8.52
CA ALA A 379 2.53 -14.82 -7.35
C ALA A 379 2.47 -15.71 -6.10
N TYR A 380 1.53 -16.66 -6.06
CA TYR A 380 1.33 -17.56 -4.92
C TYR A 380 2.04 -18.91 -5.06
N GLN A 381 2.44 -19.29 -6.28
CA GLN A 381 3.34 -20.42 -6.55
C GLN A 381 4.79 -20.04 -6.21
#